data_AF-A0A3D3G407-F1
#
_entry.id   AF-A0A3D3G407-F1
#
_cell.length_a   1.000
_cell.length_b   1.000
_cell.length_c   1.000
_cell.angle_alpha   90.00
_cell.angle_beta   90.00
_cell.angle_gamma   90.00
#
_symmetry.space_group_name_H-M   'P 1'
#
loop_
_entity.id
_entity.type
_entity.pdbx_description
1 polymer ?
#
loop_
_entity_poly.entity_id
_entity_poly.type
_entity_poly.pdbx_seq_one_letter_code
_entity_poly.pdbx_strand_id
1 'polypeptide(L)'
;YEADLLALVNSFVTANLSLDGSYFVMSETRAAQISLLRDALGNTYFQGMALRGTRTLMGIPVITSQTVGDKIILVKTSEILLAQDGGVDVSYSDQATLVDG
;
A
#
# COMPACT_ATOMS: atom_id res chain seq x y z
N TYR A 1 -7.02 9.31 -12.11
CA TYR A 1 -7.37 8.63 -10.85
C TYR A 1 -8.44 7.57 -11.05
N GLU A 2 -9.69 7.90 -11.40
CA GLU A 2 -10.72 6.85 -11.56
C GLU A 2 -10.39 5.82 -12.65
N ALA A 3 -9.92 6.26 -13.83
CA ALA A 3 -9.52 5.33 -14.89
C ALA A 3 -8.38 4.38 -14.45
N ASP A 4 -7.40 4.91 -13.71
CA ASP A 4 -6.26 4.13 -13.19
C ASP A 4 -6.69 3.15 -12.09
N LEU A 5 -7.58 3.58 -11.20
CA LEU A 5 -8.16 2.75 -10.15
C LEU A 5 -9.03 1.63 -10.75
N LEU A 6 -9.82 1.96 -11.78
CA LEU A 6 -10.61 0.99 -12.52
C LEU A 6 -9.71 -0.02 -13.25
N ALA A 7 -8.58 0.41 -13.81
CA ALA A 7 -7.60 -0.50 -14.41
C ALA A 7 -7.00 -1.48 -13.38
N LEU A 8 -6.72 -1.01 -12.15
CA LEU A 8 -6.28 -1.87 -11.04
C LEU A 8 -7.34 -2.90 -10.67
N VAL A 9 -8.60 -2.47 -10.54
CA VAL A 9 -9.74 -3.36 -10.26
C VAL A 9 -9.94 -4.37 -11.38
N ASN A 10 -9.89 -3.93 -12.64
CA ASN A 10 -10.01 -4.81 -13.80
C ASN A 10 -8.91 -5.86 -13.82
N SER A 11 -7.67 -5.51 -13.43
CA SER A 11 -6.58 -6.48 -13.33
C SER A 11 -6.88 -7.60 -12.34
N PHE A 12 -7.54 -7.29 -11.22
CA PHE A 12 -7.98 -8.30 -10.23
C PHE A 12 -9.12 -9.16 -10.75
N VAL A 13 -10.12 -8.54 -11.40
CA VAL A 13 -11.26 -9.27 -11.97
C VAL A 13 -10.80 -10.18 -13.12
N THR A 14 -9.91 -9.72 -14.00
CA THR A 14 -9.30 -10.53 -15.05
C THR A 14 -8.48 -11.70 -14.49
N ALA A 15 -7.89 -11.53 -13.30
CA ALA A 15 -7.22 -12.61 -12.58
C ALA A 15 -8.18 -13.54 -11.81
N ASN A 16 -9.51 -13.38 -11.97
CA ASN A 16 -10.55 -14.09 -11.21
C ASN A 16 -10.44 -13.92 -9.68
N LEU A 17 -9.88 -12.80 -9.22
CA LEU A 17 -9.72 -12.49 -7.80
C LEU A 17 -10.86 -11.58 -7.32
N SER A 18 -11.51 -11.97 -6.23
CA SER A 18 -12.43 -11.07 -5.51
C SER A 18 -11.67 -9.90 -4.87
N LEU A 19 -12.29 -8.72 -4.86
CA LEU A 19 -11.82 -7.53 -4.12
C LEU A 19 -11.99 -7.66 -2.60
N ASP A 20 -12.73 -8.65 -2.13
CA ASP A 20 -12.85 -8.93 -0.71
C ASP A 20 -11.50 -9.34 -0.11
N GLY A 21 -11.18 -8.79 1.07
CA GLY A 21 -9.89 -8.95 1.73
C GLY A 21 -8.72 -8.26 1.03
N SER A 22 -8.97 -7.38 0.06
CA SER A 22 -7.92 -6.59 -0.59
C SER A 22 -7.58 -5.32 0.19
N TYR A 23 -6.38 -4.81 -0.04
CA TYR A 23 -5.86 -3.58 0.55
C TYR A 23 -5.21 -2.73 -0.54
N PHE A 24 -5.45 -1.42 -0.48
CA PHE A 24 -4.66 -0.47 -1.26
C PHE A 24 -3.40 -0.09 -0.49
N VAL A 25 -2.26 -0.06 -1.16
CA VAL A 25 -0.99 0.40 -0.60
C VAL A 25 -0.46 1.56 -1.43
N MET A 26 -0.13 2.68 -0.78
CA MET A 26 0.40 3.89 -1.41
C MET A 26 1.21 4.72 -0.42
N SER A 27 1.91 5.77 -0.87
CA SER A 27 2.55 6.73 0.05
C SER A 27 1.54 7.60 0.79
N GLU A 28 1.97 8.15 1.93
CA GLU A 28 1.14 9.07 2.71
C GLU A 28 0.79 10.34 1.91
N THR A 29 1.76 10.86 1.15
CA THR A 29 1.56 12.01 0.27
C THR A 29 0.48 11.74 -0.77
N ARG A 30 0.45 10.54 -1.37
CA ARG A 30 -0.57 10.17 -2.34
C ARG A 30 -1.95 10.05 -1.69
N ALA A 31 -2.02 9.40 -0.54
CA ALA A 31 -3.28 9.29 0.21
C ALA A 31 -3.82 10.68 0.58
N ALA A 32 -2.95 11.61 0.97
CA ALA A 32 -3.32 12.99 1.24
C ALA A 32 -3.83 13.71 -0.02
N GLN A 33 -3.15 13.60 -1.15
CA GLN A 33 -3.59 14.16 -2.44
C GLN A 33 -4.99 13.68 -2.81
N ILE A 34 -5.25 12.37 -2.70
CA ILE A 34 -6.56 11.78 -2.99
C ILE A 34 -7.64 12.31 -2.01
N SER A 35 -7.30 12.43 -0.72
CA SER A 35 -8.24 12.96 0.30
C SER A 35 -8.59 14.45 0.10
N LEU A 36 -7.76 15.20 -0.61
CA LEU A 36 -7.96 16.61 -0.93
C LEU A 36 -8.76 16.82 -2.22
N LEU A 37 -8.99 15.78 -3.01
CA LEU A 37 -9.80 15.88 -4.22
C LEU A 37 -11.23 16.29 -3.86
N ARG A 38 -11.77 17.23 -4.64
CA ARG A 38 -13.13 17.74 -4.53
C ARG A 38 -13.84 17.62 -5.86
N ASP A 39 -15.14 17.37 -5.82
CA ASP A 39 -16.00 17.45 -6.99
C ASP A 39 -16.27 18.92 -7.39
N ALA A 40 -16.98 19.13 -8.50
CA ALA A 40 -17.34 20.48 -8.98
C ALA A 40 -18.24 21.26 -8.00
N LEU A 41 -18.84 20.58 -7.02
CA LEU A 41 -19.71 21.14 -5.99
C LEU A 41 -18.96 21.38 -4.66
N GLY A 42 -17.68 21.01 -4.59
CA GLY A 42 -16.84 21.17 -3.39
C GLY A 42 -16.92 20.03 -2.37
N ASN A 43 -17.62 18.93 -2.67
CA ASN A 43 -17.66 17.76 -1.80
C ASN A 43 -16.41 16.91 -1.96
N THR A 44 -16.05 16.14 -0.92
CA THR A 44 -14.97 15.16 -1.00
C THR A 44 -15.24 14.15 -2.13
N TYR A 45 -14.31 14.02 -3.07
CA TYR A 45 -14.46 13.14 -4.23
C TYR A 45 -14.51 11.66 -3.80
N PHE A 46 -13.55 11.24 -2.97
CA PHE A 46 -13.48 9.90 -2.43
C PHE A 46 -13.94 9.88 -0.97
N GLN A 47 -15.21 9.57 -0.77
CA GLN A 47 -15.80 9.41 0.54
C GLN A 47 -15.08 8.27 1.30
N GLY A 48 -14.61 8.54 2.51
CA GLY A 48 -13.80 7.61 3.32
C GLY A 48 -12.29 7.86 3.27
N MET A 49 -11.80 8.71 2.36
CA MET A 49 -10.42 9.17 2.38
C MET A 49 -10.26 10.35 3.35
N ALA A 50 -9.23 10.29 4.19
CA ALA A 50 -8.90 11.33 5.17
C ALA A 50 -7.40 11.58 5.22
N LEU A 51 -7.00 12.77 5.64
CA LEU A 51 -5.58 13.12 5.81
C LEU A 51 -4.90 12.27 6.88
N ARG A 52 -5.64 11.79 7.90
CA ARG A 52 -5.13 10.99 9.02
C ARG A 52 -6.17 9.95 9.44
N GLY A 53 -5.72 8.92 10.15
CA GLY A 53 -6.58 7.88 10.69
C GLY A 53 -6.93 6.80 9.66
N THR A 54 -8.06 6.12 9.89
CA THR A 54 -8.56 5.07 8.99
C THR A 54 -8.98 5.67 7.67
N ARG A 55 -8.50 5.09 6.57
CA ARG A 55 -8.75 5.55 5.21
C ARG A 55 -9.32 4.39 4.40
N THR A 56 -10.38 4.64 3.67
CA THR A 56 -10.95 3.69 2.73
C THR A 56 -11.10 4.36 1.36
N LEU A 57 -10.65 3.65 0.32
CA LEU A 57 -10.77 4.07 -1.07
C LEU A 57 -11.74 3.12 -1.75
N MET A 58 -12.89 3.62 -2.20
CA MET A 58 -13.97 2.81 -2.80
C MET A 58 -14.45 1.66 -1.88
N GLY A 59 -14.39 1.86 -0.55
CA GLY A 59 -14.75 0.84 0.44
C GLY A 59 -13.61 -0.14 0.80
N ILE A 60 -12.47 -0.08 0.10
CA ILE A 60 -11.30 -0.93 0.38
C ILE A 60 -10.33 -0.18 1.33
N PRO A 61 -9.81 -0.84 2.38
CA PRO A 61 -8.86 -0.21 3.30
C PRO A 61 -7.55 0.21 2.63
N VAL A 62 -7.03 1.38 3.01
CA VAL A 62 -5.76 1.94 2.51
C VAL A 62 -4.68 1.89 3.58
N ILE A 63 -3.55 1.26 3.24
CA ILE A 63 -2.32 1.22 4.04
C ILE A 63 -1.32 2.21 3.43
N THR A 64 -0.84 3.14 4.24
CA THR A 64 0.19 4.09 3.80
C THR A 64 1.58 3.59 4.15
N SER A 65 2.47 3.52 3.17
CA SER A 65 3.89 3.22 3.38
C SER A 65 4.76 4.11 2.50
N GLN A 66 5.77 4.72 3.11
CA GLN A 66 6.72 5.58 2.40
C GLN A 66 7.64 4.79 1.45
N THR A 67 7.77 3.48 1.64
CA THR A 67 8.57 2.60 0.76
C THR A 67 7.95 2.38 -0.61
N VAL A 68 6.63 2.61 -0.75
CA VAL A 68 5.91 2.42 -2.02
C VAL A 68 6.17 3.57 -3.01
N GLY A 69 6.64 4.71 -2.50
CA GLY A 69 6.93 5.89 -3.32
C GLY A 69 5.68 6.40 -4.05
N ASP A 70 5.78 6.53 -5.36
CA ASP A 70 4.73 7.16 -6.18
C ASP A 70 3.64 6.22 -6.70
N LYS A 71 3.69 4.93 -6.32
CA LYS A 71 2.78 3.90 -6.83
C LYS A 71 1.51 3.77 -5.97
N ILE A 72 0.42 3.33 -6.61
CA ILE A 72 -0.78 2.84 -5.96
C ILE A 72 -0.88 1.37 -6.32
N ILE A 73 -0.91 0.51 -5.30
CA ILE A 73 -0.89 -0.95 -5.46
C ILE A 73 -2.16 -1.50 -4.82
N LEU A 74 -2.88 -2.36 -5.53
CA LEU A 74 -3.94 -3.18 -4.96
C LEU A 74 -3.36 -4.55 -4.66
N VAL A 75 -3.51 -5.01 -3.42
CA VAL A 75 -2.93 -6.26 -2.93
C VAL A 75 -4.01 -7.12 -2.30
N LYS A 76 -4.05 -8.40 -2.65
CA LYS A 76 -4.87 -9.41 -1.95
C LYS A 76 -3.97 -10.28 -1.11
N THR A 77 -4.03 -10.12 0.21
CA THR A 77 -3.12 -10.84 1.13
C THR A 77 -3.36 -12.35 1.12
N SER A 78 -4.59 -12.82 0.85
CA SER A 78 -4.90 -14.26 0.77
C SER A 78 -4.21 -14.96 -0.41
N GLU A 79 -3.84 -14.22 -1.46
CA GLU A 79 -3.12 -14.75 -2.63
C GLU A 79 -1.61 -14.60 -2.50
N ILE A 80 -1.13 -13.88 -1.48
CA ILE A 80 0.30 -13.81 -1.18
C ILE A 80 0.65 -15.09 -0.41
N LEU A 81 1.06 -16.11 -1.16
CA LEU A 81 1.78 -17.25 -0.61
C LEU A 81 3.20 -16.79 -0.28
N LEU A 82 3.38 -16.24 0.92
CA LEU A 82 4.71 -16.04 1.47
C LEU A 82 5.23 -17.40 1.93
N ALA A 83 5.96 -18.09 1.04
CA ALA A 83 6.89 -19.09 1.52
C ALA A 83 7.90 -18.34 2.39
N GLN A 84 7.84 -18.53 3.71
CA GLN A 84 8.91 -18.10 4.60
C GLN A 84 10.13 -18.97 4.30
N ASP A 85 10.83 -18.66 3.22
CA ASP A 85 12.13 -19.24 2.91
C ASP A 85 13.20 -18.26 3.38
N GLY A 86 14.03 -18.70 4.32
CA GLY A 86 15.13 -17.93 4.88
C GLY A 86 14.79 -17.18 6.17
N GLY A 87 14.84 -17.90 7.29
CA GLY A 87 15.17 -17.27 8.57
C GLY A 87 16.44 -16.42 8.39
N VAL A 88 16.40 -15.17 8.86
CA VAL A 88 17.56 -14.27 8.81
C VAL A 88 18.66 -14.89 9.67
N ASP A 89 19.70 -15.45 9.05
CA ASP A 89 20.95 -15.77 9.75
C ASP A 89 21.69 -14.47 10.03
N VAL A 90 21.42 -13.88 11.19
CA VAL A 90 22.20 -12.77 11.73
C VAL A 90 23.49 -13.35 12.30
N SER A 91 24.49 -13.57 11.45
CA SER A 91 25.86 -13.74 11.93
C SER A 91 26.43 -12.37 12.25
N TYR A 92 26.31 -11.96 13.51
CA TYR A 92 26.97 -10.77 14.05
C TYR A 92 28.43 -11.15 14.35
N SER A 93 29.36 -10.77 13.47
CA SER A 93 30.81 -10.91 13.73
C SER A 93 31.28 -9.73 14.57
N ASP A 94 31.50 -9.96 15.87
CA ASP A 94 31.89 -8.94 16.84
C ASP A 94 33.36 -9.07 17.28
N GLN A 95 34.30 -9.30 16.35
CA GLN A 95 35.73 -9.37 16.66
C GLN A 95 36.56 -8.48 15.72
N ALA A 96 36.43 -7.17 15.88
CA ALA A 96 37.47 -6.23 15.50
C ALA A 96 38.48 -6.13 16.67
N THR A 97 39.56 -6.91 16.64
CA THR A 97 40.71 -6.67 17.52
C THR A 97 41.60 -5.60 16.89
N LEU A 98 41.70 -4.47 17.57
CA LEU A 98 42.67 -3.40 17.31
C LEU A 98 43.90 -3.73 18.15
N VAL A 99 44.99 -4.16 17.53
CA VAL A 99 46.30 -4.25 18.20
C VAL A 99 47.02 -2.92 18.00
N ASP A 100 47.01 -2.11 19.05
CA ASP A 100 47.94 -0.99 19.25
C ASP A 100 49.10 -1.53 20.11
N GLY A 101 50.33 -1.42 19.58
CA GLY A 101 51.55 -1.97 20.19
C GLY A 101 52.69 -2.13 19.19
#